data_AF-A0A1G4Z6S4-F1
#
_entry.id   AF-A0A1G4Z6S4-F1
#
_cell.length_a   1.000
_cell.length_b   1.000
_cell.length_c   1.000
_cell.angle_alpha   90.00
_cell.angle_beta   90.00
_cell.angle_gamma   90.00
#
_symmetry.space_group_name_H-M   'P 1'
#
loop_
_entity.id
_entity.type
_entity.pdbx_description
1 polymer ?
#
loop_
_entity_poly.entity_id
_entity_poly.type
_entity_poly.pdbx_seq_one_letter_code
_entity_poly.pdbx_strand_id
1 'polypeptide(L)'
;MNHLVKHGLLVTACSIGVGLSQSSVAADTTVPVAATATIDWSKLQLSITGVNDTVPTVTFSGQNTSLSSYASSPGQYENNSKSINNWTDPKSANADAGTTFANALASTLNFSGDANAMQSGSASSSGTRTEQFTFDGPGVLTVTVPYTISLNGETSNYCYYCYNYDHASVSGSASFNSYVDNGSSSTHSNSSFSLHNYYGTPPSQSQSGTLVFGIFASGAGNGSLNVNFDLSAHSPVSSVPEPESYAMLLAGLGLMGAMVRRRGNNRNI
;
A
#
# COMPACT_ATOMS: atom_id res chain seq x y z
N MET A 1 -2.10 75.80 -52.70
CA MET A 1 -1.11 76.49 -51.83
C MET A 1 -1.60 76.42 -50.40
N ASN A 2 -0.90 75.63 -49.58
CA ASN A 2 -0.52 75.88 -48.18
C ASN A 2 -0.28 74.56 -47.46
N HIS A 3 1.01 74.25 -47.29
CA HIS A 3 1.53 73.27 -46.35
C HIS A 3 1.12 73.64 -44.91
N LEU A 4 0.88 72.63 -44.08
CA LEU A 4 1.29 72.65 -42.67
C LEU A 4 1.40 71.22 -42.14
N VAL A 5 2.66 70.81 -41.98
CA VAL A 5 3.11 69.62 -41.26
C VAL A 5 2.81 69.81 -39.78
N LYS A 6 2.23 68.81 -39.12
CA LYS A 6 2.22 68.70 -37.66
C LYS A 6 2.76 67.32 -37.25
N HIS A 7 3.86 67.34 -36.52
CA HIS A 7 4.52 66.18 -35.94
C HIS A 7 3.66 65.59 -34.82
N GLY A 8 3.35 64.29 -34.91
CA GLY A 8 2.81 63.48 -33.83
C GLY A 8 3.88 62.53 -33.30
N LEU A 9 4.36 62.79 -32.09
CA LEU A 9 5.24 61.93 -31.31
C LEU A 9 4.50 60.62 -30.98
N LEU A 10 4.94 59.50 -31.55
CA LEU A 10 4.38 58.18 -31.28
C LEU A 10 5.20 57.54 -30.14
N VAL A 11 4.69 57.67 -28.90
CA VAL A 11 5.26 57.01 -27.73
C VAL A 11 4.82 55.55 -27.74
N THR A 12 5.72 54.67 -28.15
CA THR A 12 5.55 53.22 -28.11
C THR A 12 5.68 52.75 -26.66
N ALA A 13 4.55 52.55 -25.98
CA ALA A 13 4.53 51.89 -24.67
C ALA A 13 4.59 50.36 -24.87
N CYS A 14 5.77 49.78 -24.68
CA CYS A 14 5.94 48.34 -24.49
C CYS A 14 5.21 47.92 -23.20
N SER A 15 4.03 47.31 -23.32
CA SER A 15 3.44 46.55 -22.22
C SER A 15 4.03 45.13 -22.23
N ILE A 16 4.96 44.87 -21.33
CA ILE A 16 5.40 43.52 -20.96
C ILE A 16 4.22 42.86 -20.24
N GLY A 17 3.47 42.02 -20.95
CA GLY A 17 2.47 41.13 -20.37
C GLY A 17 3.14 39.87 -19.83
N VAL A 18 3.64 39.95 -18.60
CA VAL A 18 4.11 38.78 -17.84
C VAL A 18 2.88 37.98 -17.38
N GLY A 19 2.87 36.69 -17.69
CA GLY A 19 2.58 35.66 -16.69
C GLY A 19 1.13 35.18 -16.54
N LEU A 20 0.94 33.92 -16.95
CA LEU A 20 0.26 32.87 -16.19
C LEU A 20 -1.20 33.12 -15.78
N SER A 21 -2.14 32.84 -16.68
CA SER A 21 -3.46 32.33 -16.26
C SER A 21 -3.43 30.80 -16.25
N GLN A 22 -2.78 30.21 -15.25
CA GLN A 22 -3.19 28.89 -14.79
C GLN A 22 -4.22 29.10 -13.69
N SER A 23 -5.47 28.88 -14.03
CA SER A 23 -6.55 28.73 -13.05
C SER A 23 -6.15 27.61 -12.08
N SER A 24 -5.87 27.95 -10.83
CA SER A 24 -5.73 27.00 -9.74
C SER A 24 -7.10 26.38 -9.47
N VAL A 25 -7.35 25.23 -10.10
CA VAL A 25 -8.43 24.34 -9.67
C VAL A 25 -7.94 23.71 -8.37
N ALA A 26 -8.37 24.23 -7.23
CA ALA A 26 -8.25 23.53 -5.96
C ALA A 26 -9.31 22.41 -5.97
N ALA A 27 -9.00 21.31 -6.65
CA ALA A 27 -9.72 20.06 -6.46
C ALA A 27 -9.14 19.44 -5.18
N ASP A 28 -9.82 19.68 -4.06
CA ASP A 28 -9.71 18.87 -2.84
C ASP A 28 -10.09 17.43 -3.18
N THR A 29 -9.11 16.66 -3.66
CA THR A 29 -9.27 15.25 -3.96
C THR A 29 -8.32 14.53 -3.03
N THR A 30 -8.75 14.32 -1.78
CA THR A 30 -8.08 13.35 -0.89
C THR A 30 -8.32 11.97 -1.49
N VAL A 31 -7.39 11.50 -2.33
CA VAL A 31 -7.50 10.17 -2.90
C VAL A 31 -7.14 9.17 -1.80
N PRO A 32 -8.06 8.28 -1.39
CA PRO A 32 -7.78 7.29 -0.37
C PRO A 32 -6.68 6.35 -0.84
N VAL A 33 -5.77 5.98 0.08
CA VAL A 33 -4.78 4.93 -0.18
C VAL A 33 -5.30 3.62 0.39
N ALA A 34 -5.33 2.57 -0.43
CA ALA A 34 -5.83 1.25 -0.06
C ALA A 34 -4.82 0.19 -0.49
N ALA A 35 -4.39 -0.64 0.46
CA ALA A 35 -3.56 -1.82 0.23
C ALA A 35 -4.35 -3.07 0.61
N THR A 36 -4.47 -4.04 -0.29
CA THR A 36 -5.18 -5.29 -0.04
C THR A 36 -4.36 -6.50 -0.44
N ALA A 37 -4.53 -7.59 0.30
CA ALA A 37 -3.99 -8.90 -0.03
C ALA A 37 -5.04 -9.96 0.25
N THR A 38 -5.16 -10.91 -0.68
CA THR A 38 -6.01 -12.09 -0.55
C THR A 38 -5.22 -13.30 -0.99
N ILE A 39 -5.11 -14.28 -0.11
CA ILE A 39 -4.58 -15.60 -0.38
C ILE A 39 -5.77 -16.56 -0.35
N ASP A 40 -6.06 -17.20 -1.48
CA ASP A 40 -7.19 -18.12 -1.65
C ASP A 40 -6.85 -19.45 -0.98
N TRP A 41 -7.10 -19.50 0.33
CA TRP A 41 -6.73 -20.64 1.17
C TRP A 41 -7.50 -21.91 0.81
N SER A 42 -8.69 -21.76 0.21
CA SER A 42 -9.46 -22.90 -0.30
C SER A 42 -8.73 -23.67 -1.42
N LYS A 43 -7.76 -23.02 -2.08
CA LYS A 43 -6.94 -23.59 -3.16
C LYS A 43 -5.51 -23.91 -2.72
N LEU A 44 -5.23 -23.96 -1.42
CA LEU A 44 -3.95 -24.43 -0.92
C LEU A 44 -3.73 -25.89 -1.37
N GLN A 45 -2.59 -26.15 -2.00
CA GLN A 45 -2.18 -27.49 -2.38
C GLN A 45 -0.81 -27.82 -1.79
N LEU A 46 -0.72 -29.00 -1.20
CA LEU A 46 0.52 -29.61 -0.73
C LEU A 46 0.78 -30.84 -1.59
N SER A 47 1.92 -30.88 -2.29
CA SER A 47 2.34 -32.02 -3.08
C SER A 47 3.63 -32.59 -2.51
N ILE A 48 3.63 -33.89 -2.26
CA ILE A 48 4.78 -34.62 -1.73
C ILE A 48 5.25 -35.59 -2.79
N THR A 49 6.50 -35.47 -3.19
CA THR A 49 7.13 -36.34 -4.19
C THR A 49 8.28 -37.09 -3.55
N GLY A 50 8.29 -38.41 -3.72
CA GLY A 50 9.36 -39.29 -3.26
C GLY A 50 10.61 -39.24 -4.13
N VAL A 51 11.66 -39.89 -3.64
CA VAL A 51 12.89 -40.16 -4.42
C VAL A 51 13.00 -41.67 -4.60
N ASN A 52 13.36 -42.13 -5.81
CA ASN A 52 13.56 -43.56 -6.12
C ASN A 52 12.35 -44.44 -5.72
N ASP A 53 11.14 -44.04 -6.15
CA ASP A 53 9.87 -44.74 -5.90
C ASP A 53 9.45 -44.89 -4.42
N THR A 54 10.17 -44.25 -3.50
CA THR A 54 9.78 -44.20 -2.07
C THR A 54 9.25 -42.81 -1.74
N VAL A 55 7.94 -42.72 -1.46
CA VAL A 55 7.30 -41.48 -1.01
C VAL A 55 7.45 -41.38 0.51
N PRO A 56 8.07 -40.31 1.04
CA PRO A 56 8.20 -40.15 2.49
C PRO A 56 6.84 -39.84 3.12
N THR A 57 6.68 -40.25 4.37
CA THR A 57 5.59 -39.79 5.23
C THR A 57 5.91 -38.38 5.70
N VAL A 58 4.98 -37.46 5.43
CA VAL A 58 5.04 -36.09 5.96
C VAL A 58 3.98 -35.92 7.01
N THR A 59 4.39 -35.52 8.21
CA THR A 59 3.48 -35.23 9.33
C THR A 59 3.47 -33.74 9.59
N PHE A 60 2.29 -33.14 9.60
CA PHE A 60 2.09 -31.72 9.88
C PHE A 60 1.56 -31.49 11.30
N SER A 61 2.01 -30.43 11.95
CA SER A 61 1.63 -30.09 13.32
C SER A 61 1.86 -28.62 13.65
N GLY A 62 1.34 -28.17 14.79
CA GLY A 62 1.65 -26.83 15.30
C GLY A 62 1.14 -25.70 14.41
N GLN A 63 -0.02 -25.88 13.77
CA GLN A 63 -0.65 -24.83 13.00
C GLN A 63 -0.91 -23.61 13.89
N ASN A 64 -0.52 -22.44 13.43
CA ASN A 64 -0.82 -21.18 14.10
C ASN A 64 -1.19 -20.13 13.06
N THR A 65 -2.18 -19.30 13.39
CA THR A 65 -2.55 -18.10 12.65
C THR A 65 -2.40 -16.91 13.57
N SER A 66 -1.68 -15.88 13.13
CA SER A 66 -1.58 -14.58 13.79
C SER A 66 -2.07 -13.49 12.84
N LEU A 67 -2.83 -12.55 13.36
CA LEU A 67 -3.41 -11.42 12.63
C LEU A 67 -3.14 -10.14 13.40
N SER A 68 -2.81 -9.06 12.70
CA SER A 68 -2.67 -7.74 13.29
C SER A 68 -3.25 -6.67 12.37
N SER A 69 -3.89 -5.68 12.96
CA SER A 69 -4.41 -4.52 12.26
C SER A 69 -4.19 -3.27 13.09
N TYR A 70 -3.85 -2.19 12.40
CA TYR A 70 -3.60 -0.87 12.99
C TYR A 70 -4.21 0.19 12.09
N ALA A 71 -4.87 1.16 12.70
CA ALA A 71 -5.42 2.32 12.03
C ALA A 71 -5.14 3.56 12.88
N SER A 72 -4.82 4.67 12.21
CA SER A 72 -4.56 5.96 12.83
C SER A 72 -5.11 7.09 11.96
N SER A 73 -5.66 8.10 12.62
CA SER A 73 -6.10 9.36 12.03
C SER A 73 -5.79 10.50 12.99
N PRO A 74 -5.91 11.78 12.58
CA PRO A 74 -5.63 12.90 13.45
C PRO A 74 -6.39 12.83 14.80
N GLY A 75 -5.64 12.56 15.87
CA GLY A 75 -6.15 12.51 17.24
C GLY A 75 -6.76 11.17 17.68
N GLN A 76 -6.73 10.12 16.85
CA GLN A 76 -7.28 8.80 17.19
C GLN A 76 -6.44 7.66 16.60
N TYR A 77 -6.38 6.54 17.32
CA TYR A 77 -5.77 5.32 16.80
C TYR A 77 -6.45 4.09 17.40
N GLU A 78 -6.43 2.99 16.65
CA GLU A 78 -6.84 1.68 17.11
C GLU A 78 -5.83 0.63 16.64
N ASN A 79 -5.61 -0.39 17.47
CA ASN A 79 -4.81 -1.55 17.11
C ASN A 79 -5.41 -2.82 17.69
N ASN A 80 -5.34 -3.91 16.94
CA ASN A 80 -5.90 -5.19 17.34
C ASN A 80 -5.05 -6.32 16.81
N SER A 81 -4.76 -7.31 17.66
CA SER A 81 -4.02 -8.50 17.28
C SER A 81 -4.70 -9.74 17.84
N LYS A 82 -4.73 -10.82 17.05
CA LYS A 82 -5.31 -12.11 17.41
C LYS A 82 -4.38 -13.24 17.00
N SER A 83 -4.30 -14.27 17.83
CA SER A 83 -3.62 -15.52 17.49
C SER A 83 -4.49 -16.72 17.85
N ILE A 84 -4.46 -17.74 17.00
CA ILE A 84 -5.15 -19.02 17.18
C ILE A 84 -4.23 -20.16 16.76
N ASN A 85 -4.23 -21.25 17.52
CA ASN A 85 -3.40 -22.43 17.26
C ASN A 85 -4.06 -23.39 16.26
N ASN A 86 -4.58 -22.85 15.16
CA ASN A 86 -5.09 -23.61 14.03
C ASN A 86 -5.20 -22.72 12.77
N TRP A 87 -5.54 -23.34 11.64
CA TRP A 87 -5.84 -22.65 10.38
C TRP A 87 -7.33 -22.66 10.02
N THR A 88 -8.17 -23.30 10.82
CA THR A 88 -9.56 -23.61 10.48
C THR A 88 -10.55 -22.61 11.06
N ASP A 89 -10.30 -22.14 12.28
CA ASP A 89 -11.25 -21.28 12.97
C ASP A 89 -11.23 -19.89 12.35
N PRO A 90 -12.39 -19.36 11.93
CA PRO A 90 -12.46 -18.01 11.41
C PRO A 90 -12.06 -16.99 12.49
N LYS A 91 -11.15 -16.08 12.13
CA LYS A 91 -10.74 -14.99 13.01
C LYS A 91 -10.50 -13.72 12.21
N SER A 92 -10.80 -12.60 12.85
CA SER A 92 -10.44 -11.28 12.35
C SER A 92 -9.81 -10.42 13.44
N ALA A 93 -8.87 -9.58 13.01
CA ALA A 93 -8.41 -8.41 13.74
C ALA A 93 -8.87 -7.19 12.94
N ASN A 94 -9.53 -6.24 13.60
CA ASN A 94 -10.02 -5.02 12.98
C ASN A 94 -9.51 -3.82 13.79
N ALA A 95 -9.19 -2.73 13.12
CA ALA A 95 -8.86 -1.45 13.72
C ALA A 95 -9.56 -0.34 12.93
N ASP A 96 -10.24 0.57 13.63
CA ASP A 96 -10.99 1.68 13.07
C ASP A 96 -10.60 2.99 13.79
N ALA A 97 -9.99 3.91 13.05
CA ALA A 97 -9.66 5.24 13.52
C ALA A 97 -10.48 6.30 12.75
N GLY A 98 -11.78 6.09 12.59
CA GLY A 98 -12.72 7.04 12.01
C GLY A 98 -12.72 7.02 10.49
N THR A 99 -11.74 7.66 9.85
CA THR A 99 -11.61 7.73 8.37
C THR A 99 -10.57 6.76 7.82
N THR A 100 -9.84 6.10 8.71
CA THR A 100 -8.79 5.13 8.40
C THR A 100 -9.16 3.81 9.06
N PHE A 101 -9.08 2.72 8.30
CA PHE A 101 -9.49 1.39 8.76
C PHE A 101 -8.49 0.33 8.29
N ALA A 102 -8.29 -0.69 9.10
CA ALA A 102 -7.57 -1.90 8.72
C ALA A 102 -8.29 -3.15 9.21
N ASN A 103 -8.26 -4.22 8.43
CA ASN A 103 -8.64 -5.56 8.86
C ASN A 103 -7.66 -6.63 8.40
N ALA A 104 -7.57 -7.69 9.18
CA ALA A 104 -6.91 -8.93 8.83
C ALA A 104 -7.89 -10.06 9.13
N LEU A 105 -8.08 -10.98 8.19
CA LEU A 105 -9.03 -12.08 8.26
C LEU A 105 -8.36 -13.40 7.89
N ALA A 106 -8.69 -14.43 8.65
CA ALA A 106 -8.31 -15.80 8.38
C ALA A 106 -9.51 -16.73 8.53
N SER A 107 -9.62 -17.69 7.61
CA SER A 107 -10.62 -18.76 7.62
C SER A 107 -10.09 -19.95 6.80
N THR A 108 -10.89 -21.02 6.68
CA THR A 108 -10.58 -22.13 5.78
C THR A 108 -10.62 -21.74 4.29
N LEU A 109 -11.31 -20.66 3.95
CA LEU A 109 -11.50 -20.23 2.56
C LEU A 109 -10.53 -19.11 2.16
N ASN A 110 -10.36 -18.13 3.04
CA ASN A 110 -9.64 -16.91 2.75
C ASN A 110 -8.65 -16.58 3.86
N PHE A 111 -7.49 -16.08 3.44
CA PHE A 111 -6.50 -15.46 4.30
C PHE A 111 -6.11 -14.12 3.69
N SER A 112 -6.58 -13.03 4.29
CA SER A 112 -6.61 -11.72 3.61
C SER A 112 -6.45 -10.57 4.59
N GLY A 113 -6.10 -9.41 4.06
CA GLY A 113 -6.11 -8.15 4.79
C GLY A 113 -6.46 -6.98 3.91
N ASP A 114 -6.85 -5.91 4.57
CA ASP A 114 -7.16 -4.61 3.99
C ASP A 114 -6.59 -3.51 4.90
N ALA A 115 -5.97 -2.51 4.30
CA ALA A 115 -5.47 -1.31 4.96
C ALA A 115 -5.87 -0.08 4.12
N ASN A 116 -6.78 0.74 4.65
CA ASN A 116 -7.27 1.96 4.01
C ASN A 116 -6.94 3.17 4.87
N ALA A 117 -6.19 4.10 4.30
CA ALA A 117 -5.87 5.37 4.94
C ALA A 117 -6.54 6.53 4.22
N MET A 118 -7.06 7.48 5.01
CA MET A 118 -7.59 8.76 4.52
C MET A 118 -7.17 9.91 5.44
N GLN A 119 -7.26 11.14 4.94
CA GLN A 119 -7.15 12.37 5.73
C GLN A 119 -5.93 12.41 6.67
N SER A 120 -4.72 12.20 6.15
CA SER A 120 -3.48 12.14 6.96
C SER A 120 -3.36 10.91 7.87
N GLY A 121 -4.15 9.87 7.59
CA GLY A 121 -4.15 8.65 8.37
C GLY A 121 -3.12 7.62 7.91
N SER A 122 -2.97 6.58 8.72
CA SER A 122 -2.10 5.43 8.46
C SER A 122 -2.82 4.14 8.81
N ALA A 123 -2.78 3.17 7.91
CA ALA A 123 -3.31 1.84 8.14
C ALA A 123 -2.23 0.79 7.87
N SER A 124 -2.24 -0.27 8.66
CA SER A 124 -1.48 -1.47 8.34
C SER A 124 -2.24 -2.72 8.73
N SER A 125 -2.10 -3.76 7.93
CA SER A 125 -2.70 -5.06 8.18
C SER A 125 -1.72 -6.16 7.82
N SER A 126 -1.56 -7.11 8.73
CA SER A 126 -0.67 -8.24 8.54
C SER A 126 -1.30 -9.53 9.05
N GLY A 127 -0.90 -10.62 8.40
CA GLY A 127 -1.32 -11.95 8.78
C GLY A 127 -0.16 -12.91 8.58
N THR A 128 -0.05 -13.89 9.47
CA THR A 128 0.89 -15.00 9.31
C THR A 128 0.24 -16.32 9.66
N ARG A 129 0.41 -17.32 8.80
CA ARG A 129 0.12 -18.72 9.05
C ARG A 129 1.41 -19.52 9.08
N THR A 130 1.64 -20.23 10.17
CA THR A 130 2.79 -21.12 10.32
C THR A 130 2.34 -22.55 10.58
N GLU A 131 3.15 -23.50 10.14
CA GLU A 131 2.97 -24.93 10.41
C GLU A 131 4.33 -25.61 10.48
N GLN A 132 4.48 -26.53 11.42
CA GLN A 132 5.65 -27.38 11.52
C GLN A 132 5.38 -28.67 10.75
N PHE A 133 6.42 -29.25 10.17
CA PHE A 133 6.31 -30.55 9.53
C PHE A 133 7.57 -31.38 9.71
N THR A 134 7.41 -32.69 9.59
CA THR A 134 8.52 -33.65 9.63
C THR A 134 8.48 -34.57 8.43
N PHE A 135 9.65 -34.93 7.90
CA PHE A 135 9.83 -35.98 6.91
C PHE A 135 10.48 -37.18 7.59
N ASP A 136 10.04 -38.40 7.26
CA ASP A 136 10.68 -39.65 7.69
C ASP A 136 11.80 -40.12 6.74
N GLY A 137 11.97 -39.46 5.59
CA GLY A 137 12.92 -39.82 4.56
C GLY A 137 13.10 -38.73 3.50
N PRO A 138 13.89 -39.01 2.44
CA PRO A 138 14.14 -38.04 1.38
C PRO A 138 12.89 -37.78 0.53
N GLY A 139 12.72 -36.54 0.08
CA GLY A 139 11.62 -36.16 -0.79
C GLY A 139 11.49 -34.66 -0.99
N VAL A 140 10.45 -34.28 -1.71
CA VAL A 140 10.13 -32.88 -2.02
C VAL A 140 8.73 -32.57 -1.55
N LEU A 141 8.58 -31.53 -0.73
CA LEU A 141 7.28 -30.89 -0.48
C LEU A 141 7.20 -29.61 -1.32
N THR A 142 6.15 -29.51 -2.13
CA THR A 142 5.79 -28.29 -2.86
C THR A 142 4.49 -27.76 -2.31
N VAL A 143 4.48 -26.46 -1.98
CA VAL A 143 3.32 -25.71 -1.54
C VAL A 143 2.93 -24.75 -2.64
N THR A 144 1.65 -24.76 -3.01
CA THR A 144 1.10 -23.77 -3.94
C THR A 144 -0.17 -23.16 -3.40
N VAL A 145 -0.29 -21.83 -3.50
CA VAL A 145 -1.50 -21.12 -3.11
C VAL A 145 -1.69 -19.85 -3.96
N PRO A 146 -2.86 -19.65 -4.57
CA PRO A 146 -3.14 -18.44 -5.33
C PRO A 146 -3.23 -17.20 -4.45
N TYR A 147 -2.77 -16.08 -4.98
CA TYR A 147 -2.88 -14.79 -4.32
C TYR A 147 -3.38 -13.71 -5.28
N THR A 148 -3.90 -12.64 -4.69
CA THR A 148 -4.14 -11.35 -5.32
C THR A 148 -3.73 -10.25 -4.35
N ILE A 149 -2.95 -9.29 -4.83
CA ILE A 149 -2.60 -8.08 -4.11
C ILE A 149 -3.04 -6.87 -4.91
N SER A 150 -3.41 -5.80 -4.24
CA SER A 150 -3.68 -4.52 -4.90
C SER A 150 -3.22 -3.35 -4.05
N LEU A 151 -2.81 -2.30 -4.73
CA LEU A 151 -2.43 -1.03 -4.13
C LEU A 151 -3.07 0.09 -4.95
N ASN A 152 -3.93 0.86 -4.31
CA ASN A 152 -4.70 1.94 -4.91
C ASN A 152 -4.46 3.24 -4.16
N GLY A 153 -4.60 4.36 -4.85
CA GLY A 153 -4.59 5.68 -4.25
C GLY A 153 -3.34 6.51 -4.55
N GLU A 154 -3.42 7.79 -4.20
CA GLU A 154 -2.33 8.73 -4.39
C GLU A 154 -1.50 8.83 -3.11
N THR A 155 -0.27 8.34 -3.17
CA THR A 155 0.73 8.55 -2.11
C THR A 155 1.10 10.02 -1.99
N SER A 156 1.35 10.44 -0.76
CA SER A 156 2.04 11.69 -0.45
C SER A 156 3.39 11.75 -1.16
N ASN A 157 3.57 12.67 -2.10
CA ASN A 157 4.85 12.93 -2.76
C ASN A 157 5.88 13.62 -1.83
N TYR A 158 5.61 13.65 -0.53
CA TYR A 158 6.26 14.55 0.42
C TYR A 158 6.52 13.90 1.77
N CYS A 159 7.18 12.74 1.77
CA CYS A 159 7.78 12.25 3.01
C CYS A 159 9.20 11.76 2.80
N TYR A 160 10.14 12.69 2.90
CA TYR A 160 11.59 12.46 2.79
C TYR A 160 12.16 11.56 3.92
N TYR A 161 11.38 11.30 4.98
CA TYR A 161 11.77 10.46 6.13
C TYR A 161 10.76 9.37 6.49
N CYS A 162 9.75 9.11 5.64
CA CYS A 162 8.83 8.00 5.90
C CYS A 162 9.51 6.70 5.50
N TYR A 163 9.87 5.90 6.50
CA TYR A 163 10.31 4.52 6.30
C TYR A 163 9.15 3.56 5.96
N ASN A 164 7.91 4.06 5.98
CA ASN A 164 6.70 3.29 5.69
C ASN A 164 6.23 3.64 4.28
N TYR A 165 6.71 2.87 3.31
CA TYR A 165 6.20 2.92 1.94
C TYR A 165 4.86 2.20 1.90
N ASP A 166 3.91 2.78 1.16
CA ASP A 166 2.67 2.10 0.86
C ASP A 166 2.98 0.85 0.05
N HIS A 167 2.51 -0.28 0.55
CA HIS A 167 2.81 -1.55 -0.06
C HIS A 167 1.72 -2.57 0.22
N ALA A 168 1.61 -3.52 -0.70
CA ALA A 168 0.86 -4.74 -0.53
C ALA A 168 1.77 -5.91 -0.87
N SER A 169 1.99 -6.81 0.08
CA SER A 169 2.88 -7.95 -0.12
C SER A 169 2.26 -9.25 0.35
N VAL A 170 2.67 -10.33 -0.32
CA VAL A 170 2.40 -11.70 0.08
C VAL A 170 3.68 -12.49 -0.04
N SER A 171 3.92 -13.39 0.89
CA SER A 171 5.04 -14.32 0.80
C SER A 171 4.72 -15.68 1.38
N GLY A 172 5.42 -16.67 0.85
CA GLY A 172 5.47 -18.02 1.36
C GLY A 172 6.93 -18.40 1.57
N SER A 173 7.25 -19.09 2.66
CA SER A 173 8.57 -19.64 2.88
C SER A 173 8.49 -20.98 3.57
N ALA A 174 9.53 -21.78 3.33
CA ALA A 174 9.72 -23.04 3.99
C ALA A 174 11.20 -23.20 4.37
N SER A 175 11.44 -23.70 5.56
CA SER A 175 12.76 -24.09 6.05
C SER A 175 12.72 -25.54 6.49
N PHE A 176 13.81 -26.27 6.29
CA PHE A 176 13.91 -27.67 6.69
C PHE A 176 15.35 -28.00 7.06
N ASN A 177 15.51 -28.78 8.11
CA ASN A 177 16.79 -29.37 8.50
C ASN A 177 16.65 -30.89 8.44
N SER A 178 17.54 -31.55 7.68
CA SER A 178 17.69 -33.00 7.69
C SER A 178 18.93 -33.43 8.44
N TYR A 179 18.85 -34.60 9.06
CA TYR A 179 19.94 -35.24 9.77
C TYR A 179 20.13 -36.62 9.15
N VAL A 180 21.30 -36.85 8.54
CA VAL A 180 21.62 -38.13 7.89
C VAL A 180 22.99 -38.56 8.39
N ASP A 181 23.05 -39.72 9.04
CA ASP A 181 24.24 -40.27 9.68
C ASP A 181 24.96 -39.24 10.57
N ASN A 182 26.14 -38.77 10.13
CA ASN A 182 26.99 -37.82 10.84
C ASN A 182 27.02 -36.42 10.18
N GLY A 183 26.04 -36.13 9.31
CA GLY A 183 25.91 -34.89 8.57
C GLY A 183 24.53 -34.25 8.75
N SER A 184 24.48 -32.93 8.59
CA SER A 184 23.23 -32.18 8.50
C SER A 184 23.16 -31.41 7.18
N SER A 185 21.94 -31.20 6.72
CA SER A 185 21.65 -30.32 5.60
C SER A 185 20.50 -29.39 5.97
N SER A 186 20.54 -28.18 5.44
CA SER A 186 19.46 -27.21 5.61
C SER A 186 19.01 -26.73 4.24
N THR A 187 17.70 -26.65 4.06
CA THR A 187 17.06 -26.18 2.84
C THR A 187 16.13 -25.03 3.18
N HIS A 188 16.21 -23.96 2.41
CA HIS A 188 15.35 -22.79 2.55
C HIS A 188 14.78 -22.41 1.19
N SER A 189 13.49 -22.12 1.15
CA SER A 189 12.81 -21.61 -0.04
C SER A 189 11.89 -20.47 0.37
N ASN A 190 11.83 -19.45 -0.47
CA ASN A 190 10.93 -18.32 -0.32
C ASN A 190 10.40 -17.91 -1.69
N SER A 191 9.14 -17.50 -1.70
CA SER A 191 8.50 -16.81 -2.81
C SER A 191 7.80 -15.58 -2.24
N SER A 192 8.03 -14.42 -2.83
CA SER A 192 7.46 -13.16 -2.37
C SER A 192 7.07 -12.30 -3.56
N PHE A 193 5.94 -11.64 -3.45
CA PHE A 193 5.45 -10.67 -4.40
C PHE A 193 4.98 -9.43 -3.66
N SER A 194 5.34 -8.27 -4.19
CA SER A 194 5.05 -7.00 -3.55
C SER A 194 4.77 -5.93 -4.58
N LEU A 195 3.73 -5.16 -4.32
CA LEU A 195 3.50 -3.86 -4.94
C LEU A 195 3.99 -2.82 -3.96
N HIS A 196 4.78 -1.88 -4.46
CA HIS A 196 5.29 -0.77 -3.68
C HIS A 196 4.98 0.52 -4.39
N ASN A 197 4.76 1.55 -3.61
CA ASN A 197 4.71 2.90 -4.11
C ASN A 197 5.87 3.72 -3.53
N TYR A 198 6.92 3.88 -4.33
CA TYR A 198 8.16 4.54 -3.91
C TYR A 198 8.22 6.04 -4.28
N TYR A 199 7.56 6.46 -5.38
CA TYR A 199 7.68 7.83 -5.91
C TYR A 199 6.46 8.23 -6.75
N GLY A 200 5.72 9.26 -6.32
CA GLY A 200 4.60 9.83 -7.07
C GLY A 200 3.44 8.85 -7.29
N THR A 201 2.36 9.29 -7.93
CA THR A 201 1.10 8.55 -8.08
C THR A 201 1.17 7.51 -9.20
N PRO A 202 1.39 6.21 -8.91
CA PRO A 202 1.21 5.18 -9.92
C PRO A 202 -0.31 4.94 -10.04
N PRO A 203 -0.82 4.57 -11.21
CA PRO A 203 -2.20 4.10 -11.31
C PRO A 203 -2.42 2.91 -10.37
N SER A 204 -3.67 2.66 -9.99
CA SER A 204 -4.09 1.44 -9.28
C SER A 204 -3.36 0.21 -9.81
N GLN A 205 -2.56 -0.42 -8.96
CA GLN A 205 -1.80 -1.61 -9.29
C GLN A 205 -2.53 -2.82 -8.70
N SER A 206 -2.65 -3.87 -9.49
CA SER A 206 -3.11 -5.16 -8.99
C SER A 206 -2.32 -6.26 -9.66
N GLN A 207 -1.97 -7.27 -8.86
CA GLN A 207 -1.25 -8.44 -9.31
C GLN A 207 -1.88 -9.67 -8.70
N SER A 208 -2.11 -10.68 -9.54
CA SER A 208 -2.54 -12.00 -9.13
C SER A 208 -1.56 -13.04 -9.63
N GLY A 209 -1.41 -14.12 -8.87
CA GLY A 209 -0.49 -15.19 -9.22
C GLY A 209 -0.65 -16.38 -8.29
N THR A 210 0.39 -17.20 -8.22
CA THR A 210 0.46 -18.34 -7.31
C THR A 210 1.79 -18.28 -6.58
N LEU A 211 1.74 -18.31 -5.24
CA LEU A 211 2.93 -18.55 -4.43
C LEU A 211 3.32 -20.01 -4.64
N VAL A 212 4.56 -20.24 -5.06
CA VAL A 212 5.14 -21.58 -5.22
C VAL A 212 6.44 -21.61 -4.45
N PHE A 213 6.49 -22.43 -3.41
CA PHE A 213 7.67 -22.62 -2.58
C PHE A 213 7.69 -24.05 -2.06
N GLY A 214 8.83 -24.53 -1.61
CA GLY A 214 8.95 -25.92 -1.22
C GLY A 214 10.31 -26.26 -0.65
N ILE A 215 10.46 -27.50 -0.21
CA ILE A 215 11.71 -27.98 0.36
C ILE A 215 12.11 -29.28 -0.32
N PHE A 216 13.41 -29.43 -0.50
CA PHE A 216 14.05 -30.71 -0.77
C PHE A 216 14.62 -31.23 0.55
N ALA A 217 14.07 -32.35 1.01
CA ALA A 217 14.57 -33.11 2.16
C ALA A 217 15.56 -34.16 1.65
N SER A 218 16.81 -34.10 2.09
CA SER A 218 17.81 -35.12 1.75
C SER A 218 17.74 -36.36 2.66
N GLY A 219 16.85 -36.34 3.65
CA GLY A 219 16.63 -37.41 4.62
C GLY A 219 15.60 -36.99 5.68
N ALA A 220 15.50 -37.78 6.75
CA ALA A 220 14.58 -37.49 7.85
C ALA A 220 14.95 -36.17 8.56
N GLY A 221 13.93 -35.46 9.03
CA GLY A 221 14.14 -34.15 9.62
C GLY A 221 12.86 -33.38 9.89
N ASN A 222 13.02 -32.12 10.26
CA ASN A 222 11.93 -31.22 10.61
C ASN A 222 12.09 -29.85 9.95
N GLY A 223 10.96 -29.21 9.70
CA GLY A 223 10.90 -27.93 9.06
C GLY A 223 9.66 -27.13 9.44
N SER A 224 9.61 -25.91 8.93
CA SER A 224 8.49 -25.01 9.13
C SER A 224 8.05 -24.40 7.80
N LEU A 225 6.75 -24.22 7.66
CA LEU A 225 6.10 -23.46 6.61
C LEU A 225 5.61 -22.14 7.20
N ASN A 226 5.68 -21.09 6.39
CA ASN A 226 5.14 -19.78 6.71
C ASN A 226 4.47 -19.22 5.46
N VAL A 227 3.25 -18.71 5.59
CA VAL A 227 2.57 -17.91 4.59
C VAL A 227 2.08 -16.65 5.25
N ASN A 228 2.39 -15.49 4.68
CA ASN A 228 2.05 -14.21 5.25
C ASN A 228 1.64 -13.20 4.19
N PHE A 229 0.93 -12.17 4.65
CA PHE A 229 0.73 -10.92 3.93
C PHE A 229 1.10 -9.76 4.83
N ASP A 230 1.56 -8.66 4.23
CA ASP A 230 1.87 -7.41 4.92
C ASP A 230 1.43 -6.24 4.06
N LEU A 231 0.65 -5.34 4.66
CA LEU A 231 -0.03 -4.23 4.01
C LEU A 231 0.23 -2.94 4.78
N SER A 232 0.53 -1.87 4.06
CA SER A 232 0.62 -0.52 4.61
C SER A 232 0.02 0.49 3.64
N ALA A 233 -0.76 1.42 4.19
CA ALA A 233 -1.38 2.52 3.48
C ALA A 233 -1.24 3.83 4.28
N HIS A 234 -0.91 4.92 3.61
CA HIS A 234 -0.64 6.21 4.23
C HIS A 234 -1.17 7.35 3.36
N SER A 235 -2.19 8.05 3.84
CA SER A 235 -2.80 9.16 3.10
C SER A 235 -2.08 10.48 3.42
N PRO A 236 -1.86 11.36 2.43
CA PRO A 236 -1.34 12.71 2.68
C PRO A 236 -2.29 13.59 3.51
N VAL A 237 -1.70 14.58 4.17
CA VAL A 237 -2.39 15.82 4.57
C VAL A 237 -2.83 16.56 3.30
N SER A 238 -4.13 16.84 3.18
CA SER A 238 -4.62 17.84 2.24
C SER A 238 -3.98 19.19 2.61
N SER A 239 -3.31 19.84 1.66
CA SER A 239 -2.74 21.17 1.87
C SER A 239 -3.90 22.15 2.08
N VAL A 240 -4.25 22.41 3.33
CA VAL A 240 -5.18 23.49 3.66
C VAL A 240 -4.50 24.80 3.25
N PRO A 241 -5.08 25.61 2.34
CA PRO A 241 -4.49 26.90 2.01
C PRO A 241 -4.37 27.72 3.29
N GLU A 242 -3.18 28.26 3.56
CA GLU A 242 -2.96 29.02 4.78
C GLU A 242 -3.94 30.20 4.86
N PRO A 243 -4.34 30.64 6.07
CA PRO A 243 -5.23 31.80 6.24
C PRO A 243 -4.73 33.03 5.48
N GLU A 244 -3.41 33.18 5.34
CA GLU A 244 -2.77 34.24 4.58
C GLU A 244 -3.04 34.14 3.07
N SER A 245 -3.17 32.94 2.51
CA SER A 245 -3.53 32.75 1.10
C SER A 245 -4.96 33.21 0.82
N TYR A 246 -5.90 32.95 1.74
CA TYR A 246 -7.26 33.49 1.67
C TYR A 246 -7.27 35.01 1.85
N ALA A 247 -6.47 35.54 2.77
CA ALA A 247 -6.34 36.97 2.97
C ALA A 247 -5.74 37.67 1.74
N MET A 248 -4.74 37.07 1.08
CA MET A 248 -4.11 37.59 -0.15
C MET A 248 -5.04 37.49 -1.36
N LEU A 249 -5.84 36.42 -1.47
CA LEU A 249 -6.89 36.30 -2.47
C LEU A 249 -7.96 37.39 -2.28
N LEU A 250 -8.44 37.57 -1.05
CA LEU A 250 -9.43 38.60 -0.70
C LEU A 250 -8.86 40.01 -0.87
N ALA A 251 -7.59 40.23 -0.53
CA ALA A 251 -6.90 41.49 -0.77
C ALA A 251 -6.76 41.78 -2.28
N GLY A 252 -6.44 40.76 -3.09
CA GLY A 252 -6.41 40.85 -4.55
C GLY A 252 -7.78 41.20 -5.13
N LEU A 253 -8.85 40.53 -4.68
CA LEU A 253 -10.22 40.83 -5.09
C LEU A 253 -10.69 42.21 -4.64
N GLY A 254 -10.34 42.62 -3.42
CA GLY A 254 -10.62 43.95 -2.89
C GLY A 254 -9.93 45.07 -3.67
N LEU A 255 -8.67 44.87 -4.06
CA LEU A 255 -7.91 45.80 -4.87
C LEU A 255 -8.51 45.94 -6.29
N MET A 256 -8.92 44.83 -6.91
CA MET A 256 -9.60 44.85 -8.21
C MET A 256 -10.96 45.56 -8.13
N GLY A 257 -11.76 45.30 -7.10
CA GLY A 257 -13.01 46.01 -6.86
C GLY A 257 -12.82 47.52 -6.67
N ALA A 258 -11.78 47.92 -5.94
CA ALA A 258 -11.42 49.34 -5.75
C ALA A 258 -11.01 50.02 -7.07
N MET A 259 -10.25 49.33 -7.93
CA MET A 259 -9.86 49.84 -9.24
C MET A 259 -11.06 50.03 -10.18
N VAL A 260 -12.02 49.11 -10.19
CA VAL A 260 -13.25 49.22 -10.99
C VAL A 260 -14.11 50.38 -10.51
N ARG A 261 -14.28 50.55 -9.19
CA ARG A 261 -15.02 51.68 -8.61
C ARG A 261 -14.40 53.03 -9.00
N ARG A 262 -13.07 53.13 -9.03
CA ARG A 262 -12.38 54.37 -9.42
C ARG A 262 -12.59 54.73 -10.89
N ARG A 263 -12.79 53.74 -11.77
CA ARG A 263 -13.07 53.95 -13.20
C ARG A 263 -14.52 54.34 -13.50
N GLY A 264 -15.47 53.96 -12.64
CA GLY A 264 -16.88 54.32 -12.78
C GLY A 264 -17.18 55.81 -12.55
N ASN A 265 -16.37 56.49 -11.74
CA ASN A 265 -16.59 57.90 -11.38
C ASN A 265 -16.12 58.93 -12.43
N ASN A 266 -15.51 58.50 -13.54
CA ASN A 266 -15.05 59.39 -14.62
C ASN A 266 -16.02 59.44 -15.83
N ARG A 267 -17.31 59.15 -15.62
CA ARG A 267 -18.35 59.19 -16.66
C ARG A 267 -19.40 60.29 -16.48
N ASN A 268 -19.05 61.38 -15.81
CA ASN A 268 -19.83 62.62 -15.82
C ASN A 268 -18.90 63.81 -16.12
N ILE A 269 -18.71 64.10 -17.40
CA ILE A 269 -18.52 65.46 -17.94
C ILE A 269 -19.23 65.49 -19.29
#